data_AF-A0A8S3ZTF9-F1
#
_entry.id   AF-A0A8S3ZTF9-F1
#
_cell.length_a   1.000
_cell.length_b   1.000
_cell.length_c   1.000
_cell.angle_alpha   90.00
_cell.angle_beta   90.00
_cell.angle_gamma   90.00
#
_symmetry.space_group_name_H-M   'P 1'
#
loop_
_entity.id
_entity.type
_entity.pdbx_description
1 polymer ?
#
loop_
_entity_poly.entity_id
_entity_poly.type
_entity_poly.pdbx_seq_one_letter_code
_entity_poly.pdbx_strand_id
1 'polypeptide(L)'
;MPSKIKIGYWKIRGLAQPIRYLLKYAGQDFENVMYEQGDAPDYSCESWLKVKYTLGLPFPNLPYLIDGDIKITQSNAILNYLALKFGLCGETDKVKADNFMMVENAMDFRNGLAKVLYNKDYSKLIDEYFTNVHTTLKAADTFLEGRTWFAGGKNPTACDFPLYELLDQHRLMKPDILKDYKNLQAFLKRFEELPQIKAYLQSGEFFKHPVNNKSAGWR
;
A
#
# COMPACT_ATOMS: atom_id res chain seq x y z
N MET A 1 -18.03 -24.59 -1.56
CA MET A 1 -17.86 -23.16 -1.90
C MET A 1 -16.40 -22.95 -2.24
N PRO A 2 -16.04 -22.10 -3.21
CA PRO A 2 -14.64 -21.74 -3.42
C PRO A 2 -14.05 -21.18 -2.13
N SER A 3 -12.79 -21.52 -1.84
CA SER A 3 -12.09 -21.00 -0.64
C SER A 3 -12.00 -19.48 -0.72
N LYS A 4 -12.30 -18.80 0.38
CA LYS A 4 -12.16 -17.34 0.52
C LYS A 4 -10.70 -16.93 0.29
N ILE A 5 -10.48 -15.82 -0.43
CA ILE A 5 -9.14 -15.25 -0.63
C ILE A 5 -8.53 -14.98 0.75
N LYS A 6 -7.26 -15.37 0.92
CA LYS A 6 -6.50 -15.15 2.15
C LYS A 6 -5.32 -14.25 1.87
N ILE A 7 -5.16 -13.21 2.66
CA ILE A 7 -3.94 -12.39 2.67
C ILE A 7 -3.24 -12.55 4.02
N GLY A 8 -1.93 -12.69 4.00
CA GLY A 8 -1.12 -12.76 5.22
C GLY A 8 -0.15 -11.60 5.30
N TYR A 9 -0.13 -10.91 6.43
CA TYR A 9 0.83 -9.83 6.69
C TYR A 9 1.02 -9.57 8.19
N TRP A 10 1.94 -8.69 8.53
CA TRP A 10 2.02 -8.13 9.87
C TRP A 10 0.74 -7.37 10.24
N LYS A 11 0.41 -7.32 11.52
CA LYS A 11 -0.72 -6.59 12.13
C LYS A 11 -0.46 -5.07 12.16
N ILE A 12 -0.14 -4.53 10.99
CA ILE A 12 0.16 -3.12 10.70
C ILE A 12 -0.47 -2.78 9.34
N ARG A 13 -0.47 -1.51 8.94
CA ARG A 13 -0.81 -1.12 7.55
C ARG A 13 0.22 -1.68 6.56
N GLY A 14 1.44 -1.14 6.59
CA GLY A 14 2.59 -1.54 5.78
C GLY A 14 2.27 -1.87 4.32
N LEU A 15 2.94 -2.89 3.77
CA LEU A 15 2.78 -3.31 2.38
C LEU A 15 1.41 -3.93 2.05
N ALA A 16 0.66 -4.37 3.05
CA ALA A 16 -0.64 -5.03 2.81
C ALA A 16 -1.81 -4.05 2.75
N GLN A 17 -1.65 -2.81 3.23
CA GLN A 17 -2.75 -1.85 3.22
C GLN A 17 -3.28 -1.52 1.81
N PRO A 18 -2.43 -1.33 0.78
CA PRO A 18 -2.89 -1.18 -0.60
C PRO A 18 -3.72 -2.38 -1.09
N ILE A 19 -3.32 -3.60 -0.71
CA ILE A 19 -4.02 -4.85 -1.07
C ILE A 19 -5.40 -4.89 -0.40
N ARG A 20 -5.49 -4.51 0.89
CA ARG A 20 -6.76 -4.41 1.62
C ARG A 20 -7.69 -3.38 0.97
N TYR A 21 -7.19 -2.21 0.60
CA TYR A 21 -8.00 -1.21 -0.11
C TYR A 21 -8.54 -1.76 -1.43
N LEU A 22 -7.70 -2.43 -2.23
CA LEU A 22 -8.12 -2.98 -3.51
C LEU A 22 -9.21 -4.05 -3.34
N LEU A 23 -9.03 -4.99 -2.41
CA LEU A 23 -10.05 -6.02 -2.12
C LEU A 23 -11.36 -5.39 -1.64
N LYS A 24 -11.31 -4.38 -0.76
CA LYS A 24 -12.49 -3.66 -0.29
C LYS A 24 -13.17 -2.89 -1.42
N TYR A 25 -12.42 -2.21 -2.27
CA TYR A 25 -12.94 -1.53 -3.45
C TYR A 25 -13.66 -2.50 -4.40
N ALA A 26 -13.08 -3.67 -4.64
CA ALA A 26 -13.66 -4.73 -5.45
C ALA A 26 -14.86 -5.44 -4.81
N GLY A 27 -15.23 -5.11 -3.55
CA GLY A 27 -16.29 -5.80 -2.82
C GLY A 27 -15.96 -7.27 -2.51
N GLN A 28 -14.68 -7.65 -2.55
CA GLN A 28 -14.24 -9.02 -2.33
C GLN A 28 -14.10 -9.29 -0.83
N ASP A 29 -14.79 -10.30 -0.34
CA ASP A 29 -14.60 -10.80 1.02
C ASP A 29 -13.29 -11.60 1.12
N PHE A 30 -12.47 -11.36 2.15
CA PHE A 30 -11.17 -12.01 2.33
C PHE A 30 -10.82 -12.29 3.80
N GLU A 31 -9.99 -13.30 4.05
CA GLU A 31 -9.43 -13.60 5.36
C GLU A 31 -8.12 -12.82 5.52
N ASN A 32 -8.05 -11.96 6.53
CA ASN A 32 -6.86 -11.17 6.85
C ASN A 32 -6.06 -11.86 7.97
N VAL A 33 -5.11 -12.72 7.60
CA VAL A 33 -4.23 -13.40 8.55
C VAL A 33 -3.14 -12.44 9.01
N MET A 34 -3.09 -12.21 10.32
CA MET A 34 -2.22 -11.21 10.90
C MET A 34 -1.20 -11.84 11.83
N TYR A 35 0.07 -11.51 11.60
CA TYR A 35 1.19 -11.85 12.45
C TYR A 35 1.59 -10.64 13.29
N GLU A 36 2.12 -10.85 14.49
CA GLU A 36 2.53 -9.76 15.38
C GLU A 36 4.02 -9.87 15.70
N GLN A 37 4.71 -8.73 15.60
CA GLN A 37 6.10 -8.60 16.04
C GLN A 37 6.13 -8.45 17.57
N GLY A 38 7.05 -9.17 18.22
CA GLY A 38 7.34 -9.02 19.64
C GLY A 38 7.83 -7.60 19.99
N ASP A 39 7.84 -7.30 21.28
CA ASP A 39 8.32 -6.00 21.77
C ASP A 39 9.84 -5.90 21.81
N ALA A 40 10.33 -4.68 22.07
CA ALA A 40 11.75 -4.42 22.28
C ALA A 40 12.26 -5.16 23.53
N PRO A 41 13.54 -5.55 23.58
CA PRO A 41 14.58 -5.29 22.57
C PRO A 41 14.61 -6.31 21.42
N ASP A 42 13.94 -7.46 21.58
CA ASP A 42 14.14 -8.62 20.70
C ASP A 42 13.38 -8.53 19.38
N TYR A 43 12.26 -7.79 19.35
CA TYR A 43 11.42 -7.60 18.17
C TYR A 43 11.07 -8.91 17.45
N SER A 44 10.78 -9.96 18.23
CA SER A 44 10.63 -11.34 17.74
C SER A 44 9.63 -11.44 16.58
N CYS A 45 10.02 -12.18 15.54
CA CYS A 45 9.19 -12.46 14.36
C CYS A 45 8.63 -13.89 14.37
N GLU A 46 8.67 -14.56 15.52
CA GLU A 46 8.37 -15.99 15.67
C GLU A 46 6.96 -16.36 15.24
N SER A 47 5.97 -15.46 15.42
CA SER A 47 4.59 -15.65 14.97
C SER A 47 4.49 -15.97 13.46
N TRP A 48 5.37 -15.35 12.65
CA TRP A 48 5.50 -15.65 11.23
C TRP A 48 6.45 -16.83 10.96
N LEU A 49 7.62 -16.85 11.61
CA LEU A 49 8.66 -17.84 11.32
C LEU A 49 8.17 -19.29 11.54
N LYS A 50 7.27 -19.52 12.50
CA LYS A 50 6.64 -20.83 12.76
C LYS A 50 5.82 -21.39 11.58
N VAL A 51 5.24 -20.53 10.75
CA VAL A 51 4.35 -20.95 9.66
C VAL A 51 4.91 -20.63 8.26
N LYS A 52 6.04 -19.91 8.19
CA LYS A 52 6.62 -19.43 6.93
C LYS A 52 6.71 -20.48 5.84
N TYR A 53 7.18 -21.68 6.17
CA TYR A 53 7.41 -22.77 5.21
C TYR A 53 6.27 -23.79 5.12
N THR A 54 5.15 -23.60 5.83
CA THR A 54 4.03 -24.56 5.86
C THR A 54 2.89 -24.22 4.90
N LEU A 55 2.94 -23.03 4.26
CA LEU A 55 1.86 -22.50 3.41
C LEU A 55 1.94 -22.94 1.94
N GLY A 56 3.05 -23.58 1.54
CA GLY A 56 3.31 -23.97 0.15
C GLY A 56 3.54 -22.77 -0.78
N LEU A 57 4.12 -21.69 -0.25
CA LEU A 57 4.55 -20.52 -1.04
C LEU A 57 5.89 -20.84 -1.73
N PRO A 58 6.05 -20.60 -3.04
CA PRO A 58 7.33 -20.83 -3.73
C PRO A 58 8.48 -19.97 -3.19
N PHE A 59 8.17 -18.71 -2.84
CA PHE A 59 9.10 -17.76 -2.22
C PHE A 59 8.48 -17.20 -0.94
N PRO A 60 8.59 -17.92 0.21
CA PRO A 60 7.90 -17.55 1.44
C PRO A 60 8.26 -16.15 1.95
N ASN A 61 7.28 -15.24 1.94
CA ASN A 61 7.45 -13.86 2.38
C ASN A 61 6.10 -13.23 2.78
N LEU A 62 6.16 -12.04 3.38
CA LEU A 62 4.99 -11.20 3.68
C LEU A 62 5.07 -9.90 2.84
N PRO A 63 3.96 -9.44 2.23
CA PRO A 63 2.66 -10.09 2.20
C PRO A 63 2.63 -11.33 1.28
N TYR A 64 1.70 -12.23 1.58
CA TYR A 64 1.29 -13.32 0.69
C TYR A 64 -0.22 -13.24 0.40
N LEU A 65 -0.62 -13.84 -0.72
CA LEU A 65 -2.02 -14.09 -1.08
C LEU A 65 -2.19 -15.57 -1.45
N ILE A 66 -3.29 -16.17 -0.98
CA ILE A 66 -3.75 -17.51 -1.38
C ILE A 66 -5.19 -17.40 -1.89
N ASP A 67 -5.41 -17.82 -3.13
CA ASP A 67 -6.72 -17.91 -3.78
C ASP A 67 -6.81 -19.26 -4.51
N GLY A 68 -7.33 -20.28 -3.82
CA GLY A 68 -7.27 -21.66 -4.28
C GLY A 68 -5.82 -22.12 -4.50
N ASP A 69 -5.52 -22.52 -5.73
CA ASP A 69 -4.17 -22.95 -6.14
C ASP A 69 -3.21 -21.79 -6.41
N ILE A 70 -3.71 -20.56 -6.49
CA ILE A 70 -2.88 -19.37 -6.73
C ILE A 70 -2.26 -18.92 -5.42
N LYS A 71 -0.94 -19.05 -5.31
CA LYS A 71 -0.14 -18.73 -4.12
C LYS A 71 0.98 -17.76 -4.47
N ILE A 72 0.80 -16.48 -4.13
CA ILE A 72 1.66 -15.38 -4.59
C ILE A 72 2.26 -14.66 -3.38
N THR A 73 3.52 -14.25 -3.49
CA THR A 73 4.19 -13.28 -2.62
C THR A 73 4.64 -12.07 -3.44
N GLN A 74 5.18 -11.03 -2.80
CA GLN A 74 5.45 -9.69 -3.38
C GLN A 74 4.19 -8.85 -3.53
N SER A 75 4.17 -7.68 -2.88
CA SER A 75 2.99 -6.80 -2.85
C SER A 75 2.54 -6.35 -4.25
N ASN A 76 3.48 -5.99 -5.13
CA ASN A 76 3.16 -5.53 -6.49
C ASN A 76 2.60 -6.66 -7.35
N ALA A 77 3.14 -7.88 -7.21
CA ALA A 77 2.60 -9.06 -7.89
C ALA A 77 1.17 -9.39 -7.43
N ILE A 78 0.91 -9.29 -6.12
CA ILE A 78 -0.44 -9.46 -5.56
C ILE A 78 -1.40 -8.38 -6.09
N LEU A 79 -0.99 -7.11 -6.09
CA LEU A 79 -1.79 -6.01 -6.64
C LEU A 79 -2.12 -6.24 -8.13
N ASN A 80 -1.13 -6.62 -8.93
CA ASN A 80 -1.32 -6.90 -10.35
C ASN A 80 -2.24 -8.09 -10.58
N TYR A 81 -2.10 -9.17 -9.80
CA TYR A 81 -3.00 -10.32 -9.86
C TYR A 81 -4.45 -9.93 -9.58
N LEU A 82 -4.69 -9.18 -8.51
CA LEU A 82 -6.04 -8.73 -8.16
C LEU A 82 -6.59 -7.73 -9.17
N ALA A 83 -5.73 -6.88 -9.74
CA ALA A 83 -6.13 -5.99 -10.81
C ALA A 83 -6.56 -6.74 -12.07
N LEU A 84 -5.86 -7.82 -12.45
CA LEU A 84 -6.30 -8.70 -13.53
C LEU A 84 -7.64 -9.36 -13.18
N LYS A 85 -7.78 -9.90 -11.97
CA LYS A 85 -8.97 -10.61 -11.51
C LYS A 85 -10.23 -9.72 -11.51
N PHE A 86 -10.09 -8.45 -11.17
CA PHE A 86 -11.21 -7.52 -11.00
C PHE A 86 -11.29 -6.44 -12.08
N GLY A 87 -10.49 -6.53 -13.15
CA GLY A 87 -10.53 -5.57 -14.26
C GLY A 87 -9.96 -4.18 -13.93
N LEU A 88 -9.03 -4.08 -12.99
CA LEU A 88 -8.41 -2.81 -12.52
C LEU A 88 -7.03 -2.53 -13.15
N CYS A 89 -6.70 -3.16 -14.27
CA CYS A 89 -5.47 -2.86 -15.02
C CYS A 89 -5.62 -1.68 -16.00
N GLY A 90 -6.86 -1.25 -16.29
CA GLY A 90 -7.14 -0.25 -17.32
C GLY A 90 -7.59 -0.85 -18.65
N GLU A 91 -8.33 -0.05 -19.43
CA GLU A 91 -9.01 -0.49 -20.66
C GLU A 91 -8.14 -0.39 -21.91
N THR A 92 -7.18 0.53 -21.95
CA THR A 92 -6.28 0.76 -23.10
C THR A 92 -4.84 0.43 -22.75
N ASP A 93 -4.02 0.17 -23.77
CA ASP A 93 -2.60 -0.13 -23.56
C ASP A 93 -1.85 1.02 -22.88
N LYS A 94 -2.25 2.27 -23.17
CA LYS A 94 -1.70 3.45 -22.49
C LYS A 94 -2.00 3.45 -20.99
N VAL A 95 -3.25 3.15 -20.61
CA VAL A 95 -3.66 3.12 -19.19
C VAL A 95 -2.96 1.96 -18.48
N LYS A 96 -2.84 0.79 -19.13
CA LYS A 96 -2.10 -0.36 -18.57
C LYS A 96 -0.63 -0.03 -18.35
N ALA A 97 0.02 0.58 -19.35
CA ALA A 97 1.42 0.98 -19.26
C ALA A 97 1.66 1.96 -18.11
N ASP A 98 0.81 2.99 -17.97
CA ASP A 98 0.91 3.94 -16.86
C ASP A 98 0.61 3.27 -15.50
N ASN A 99 -0.37 2.37 -15.43
CA ASN A 99 -0.65 1.61 -14.22
C ASN A 99 0.59 0.82 -13.77
N PHE A 100 1.22 0.05 -14.67
CA PHE A 100 2.40 -0.74 -14.31
C PHE A 100 3.58 0.14 -13.91
N MET A 101 3.86 1.20 -14.66
CA MET A 101 4.91 2.16 -14.33
C MET A 101 4.68 2.79 -12.95
N MET A 102 3.44 3.18 -12.64
CA MET A 102 3.12 3.85 -11.40
C MET A 102 3.07 2.92 -10.19
N VAL A 103 2.78 1.62 -10.37
CA VAL A 103 2.95 0.60 -9.31
C VAL A 103 4.42 0.51 -8.90
N GLU A 104 5.35 0.52 -9.86
CA GLU A 104 6.79 0.48 -9.56
C GLU A 104 7.30 1.80 -8.97
N ASN A 105 6.87 2.95 -9.48
CA ASN A 105 7.21 4.25 -8.88
C ASN A 105 6.71 4.38 -7.42
N ALA A 106 5.55 3.80 -7.10
CA ALA A 106 5.07 3.74 -5.73
C ALA A 106 6.01 2.90 -4.85
N MET A 107 6.58 1.81 -5.36
CA MET A 107 7.56 0.99 -4.63
C MET A 107 8.85 1.76 -4.37
N ASP A 108 9.38 2.50 -5.35
CA ASP A 108 10.56 3.34 -5.15
C ASP A 108 10.31 4.44 -4.12
N PHE A 109 9.16 5.11 -4.20
CA PHE A 109 8.77 6.13 -3.24
C PHE A 109 8.68 5.55 -1.81
N ARG A 110 8.03 4.39 -1.67
CA ARG A 110 7.97 3.66 -0.41
C ARG A 110 9.35 3.31 0.12
N ASN A 111 10.22 2.75 -0.72
CA ASN A 111 11.54 2.28 -0.31
C ASN A 111 12.44 3.44 0.15
N GLY A 112 12.29 4.61 -0.47
CA GLY A 112 12.91 5.86 -0.01
C GLY A 112 12.52 6.20 1.43
N LEU A 113 11.22 6.21 1.75
CA LEU A 113 10.73 6.47 3.10
C LEU A 113 11.16 5.36 4.09
N ALA A 114 10.99 4.09 3.70
CA ALA A 114 11.30 2.95 4.56
C ALA A 114 12.78 2.94 4.98
N LYS A 115 13.70 3.33 4.09
CA LYS A 115 15.12 3.47 4.41
C LYS A 115 15.39 4.44 5.56
N VAL A 116 14.60 5.50 5.67
CA VAL A 116 14.68 6.50 6.75
C VAL A 116 14.01 5.98 8.01
N LEU A 117 12.79 5.44 7.90
CA LEU A 117 11.99 4.99 9.03
C LEU A 117 12.62 3.84 9.83
N TYR A 118 13.35 2.95 9.18
CA TYR A 118 14.01 1.81 9.82
C TYR A 118 15.50 2.06 10.10
N ASN A 119 15.98 3.29 9.91
CA ASN A 119 17.34 3.67 10.26
C ASN A 119 17.45 3.95 11.78
N LYS A 120 18.56 3.54 12.40
CA LYS A 120 18.85 3.82 13.81
C LYS A 120 18.97 5.33 14.09
N ASP A 121 19.39 6.10 13.10
CA ASP A 121 19.51 7.57 13.12
C ASP A 121 18.26 8.27 12.55
N TYR A 122 17.07 7.65 12.58
CA TYR A 122 15.81 8.20 12.06
C TYR A 122 15.61 9.69 12.40
N SER A 123 15.81 10.08 13.67
CA SER A 123 15.60 11.46 14.13
C SER A 123 16.51 12.49 13.46
N LYS A 124 17.64 12.07 12.88
CA LYS A 124 18.58 12.94 12.15
C LYS A 124 18.29 13.00 10.65
N LEU A 125 17.56 12.02 10.11
CA LEU A 125 17.37 11.84 8.67
C LEU A 125 16.00 12.32 8.18
N ILE A 126 15.00 12.37 9.06
CA ILE A 126 13.61 12.61 8.65
C ILE A 126 13.38 14.03 8.12
N ASP A 127 14.06 15.05 8.65
CA ASP A 127 13.91 16.43 8.19
C ASP A 127 14.47 16.62 6.78
N GLU A 128 15.66 16.04 6.51
CA GLU A 128 16.25 16.05 5.17
C GLU A 128 15.37 15.30 4.17
N TYR A 129 14.81 14.15 4.56
CA TYR A 129 13.84 13.42 3.75
C TYR A 129 12.66 14.31 3.36
N PHE A 130 12.06 15.03 4.30
CA PHE A 130 10.93 15.91 4.02
C PHE A 130 11.31 17.14 3.18
N THR A 131 12.55 17.60 3.23
CA THR A 131 13.04 18.62 2.28
C THR A 131 13.11 18.06 0.86
N ASN A 132 13.65 16.85 0.70
CA ASN A 132 13.93 16.26 -0.61
C ASN A 132 12.71 15.64 -1.30
N VAL A 133 11.74 15.14 -0.53
CA VAL A 133 10.53 14.46 -1.05
C VAL A 133 9.66 15.36 -1.94
N HIS A 134 9.78 16.68 -1.78
CA HIS A 134 9.09 17.66 -2.62
C HIS A 134 9.37 17.48 -4.12
N THR A 135 10.54 16.97 -4.50
CA THR A 135 10.86 16.64 -5.90
C THR A 135 9.94 15.53 -6.43
N THR A 136 9.77 14.45 -5.66
CA THR A 136 8.88 13.33 -6.01
C THR A 136 7.41 13.77 -6.00
N LEU A 137 6.98 14.54 -5.00
CA LEU A 137 5.61 15.04 -4.90
C LEU A 137 5.26 15.97 -6.06
N LYS A 138 6.18 16.86 -6.46
CA LYS A 138 5.98 17.73 -7.62
C LYS A 138 5.84 16.91 -8.90
N ALA A 139 6.70 15.91 -9.12
CA ALA A 139 6.60 15.05 -10.29
C ALA A 139 5.27 14.28 -10.34
N ALA A 140 4.81 13.75 -9.20
CA ALA A 140 3.53 13.06 -9.10
C ALA A 140 2.33 13.99 -9.33
N ASP A 141 2.35 15.21 -8.77
CA ASP A 141 1.29 16.22 -8.95
C ASP A 141 1.18 16.67 -10.42
N THR A 142 2.32 16.90 -11.08
CA THR A 142 2.39 17.21 -12.51
C THR A 142 1.91 16.04 -13.36
N PHE A 143 2.31 14.81 -13.04
CA PHE A 143 1.88 13.63 -13.80
C PHE A 143 0.36 13.43 -13.74
N LEU A 144 -0.27 13.80 -12.63
CA LEU A 144 -1.72 13.72 -12.44
C LEU A 144 -2.48 14.89 -13.08
N GLU A 145 -1.80 15.92 -13.62
CA GLU A 145 -2.46 17.05 -14.27
C GLU A 145 -3.34 16.57 -15.44
N GLY A 146 -4.60 17.01 -15.46
CA GLY A 146 -5.60 16.59 -16.45
C GLY A 146 -6.12 15.16 -16.28
N ARG A 147 -5.72 14.43 -15.22
CA ARG A 147 -6.12 13.04 -14.97
C ARG A 147 -6.97 12.91 -13.71
N THR A 148 -7.96 12.02 -13.75
CA THR A 148 -8.76 11.65 -12.57
C THR A 148 -8.06 10.63 -11.69
N TRP A 149 -7.32 9.71 -12.28
CA TRP A 149 -6.55 8.66 -11.60
C TRP A 149 -5.15 8.61 -12.21
N PHE A 150 -4.16 8.07 -11.51
CA PHE A 150 -2.76 8.13 -11.97
C PHE A 150 -2.57 7.50 -13.34
N ALA A 151 -3.21 6.36 -13.60
CA ALA A 151 -3.15 5.70 -14.90
C ALA A 151 -3.97 6.39 -16.02
N GLY A 152 -4.75 7.43 -15.70
CA GLY A 152 -5.55 8.18 -16.69
C GLY A 152 -6.84 7.49 -17.15
N GLY A 153 -7.28 6.44 -16.46
CA GLY A 153 -8.57 5.77 -16.71
C GLY A 153 -9.77 6.50 -16.09
N LYS A 154 -10.99 6.02 -16.39
CA LYS A 154 -12.24 6.50 -15.74
C LYS A 154 -12.35 6.05 -14.28
N ASN A 155 -11.85 4.85 -13.99
CA ASN A 155 -11.86 4.22 -12.68
C ASN A 155 -10.43 4.08 -12.13
N PRO A 156 -10.26 3.95 -10.81
CA PRO A 156 -8.98 3.60 -10.20
C PRO A 156 -8.40 2.31 -10.81
N THR A 157 -7.08 2.27 -10.88
CA THR A 157 -6.29 1.11 -11.27
C THR A 157 -5.39 0.67 -10.10
N ALA A 158 -4.68 -0.44 -10.26
CA ALA A 158 -3.82 -1.01 -9.22
C ALA A 158 -2.84 0.01 -8.59
N CYS A 159 -2.33 0.96 -9.38
CA CYS A 159 -1.35 1.95 -8.91
C CYS A 159 -1.94 3.00 -7.95
N ASP A 160 -3.24 3.29 -8.03
CA ASP A 160 -3.86 4.32 -7.19
C ASP A 160 -3.89 3.91 -5.71
N PHE A 161 -3.99 2.61 -5.41
CA PHE A 161 -4.05 2.08 -4.05
C PHE A 161 -2.74 2.28 -3.25
N PRO A 162 -1.54 1.89 -3.75
CA PRO A 162 -0.29 2.17 -3.05
C PRO A 162 0.07 3.65 -3.06
N LEU A 163 -0.27 4.42 -4.10
CA LEU A 163 -0.04 5.86 -4.12
C LEU A 163 -0.90 6.59 -3.08
N TYR A 164 -2.18 6.20 -2.92
CA TYR A 164 -3.02 6.70 -1.84
C TYR A 164 -2.40 6.42 -0.47
N GLU A 165 -2.03 5.17 -0.20
CA GLU A 165 -1.43 4.79 1.09
C GLU A 165 -0.18 5.62 1.38
N LEU A 166 0.71 5.81 0.40
CA LEU A 166 1.93 6.58 0.60
C LEU A 166 1.63 8.05 0.86
N LEU A 167 0.76 8.68 0.08
CA LEU A 167 0.38 10.08 0.30
C LEU A 167 -0.31 10.27 1.65
N ASP A 168 -1.16 9.32 2.08
CA ASP A 168 -1.76 9.31 3.42
C ASP A 168 -0.70 9.22 4.52
N GLN A 169 0.28 8.32 4.40
CA GLN A 169 1.38 8.22 5.35
C GLN A 169 2.15 9.54 5.47
N HIS A 170 2.42 10.21 4.35
CA HIS A 170 3.13 11.49 4.36
C HIS A 170 2.35 12.57 5.10
N ARG A 171 1.04 12.71 4.85
CA ARG A 171 0.23 13.70 5.59
C ARG A 171 0.05 13.33 7.07
N LEU A 172 0.06 12.04 7.43
CA LEU A 172 0.03 11.61 8.84
C LEU A 172 1.31 12.00 9.57
N MET A 173 2.47 11.92 8.90
CA MET A 173 3.75 12.29 9.48
C MET A 173 3.99 13.81 9.46
N LYS A 174 3.53 14.50 8.41
CA LYS A 174 3.71 15.94 8.22
C LYS A 174 2.43 16.54 7.56
N PRO A 175 1.47 17.04 8.35
CA PRO A 175 0.13 17.44 7.88
C PRO A 175 0.11 18.36 6.66
N ASP A 176 1.03 19.32 6.59
CA ASP A 176 1.08 20.32 5.53
C ASP A 176 1.91 19.92 4.30
N ILE A 177 2.45 18.69 4.26
CA ILE A 177 3.37 18.26 3.19
C ILE A 177 2.75 18.32 1.79
N LEU A 178 1.42 18.26 1.71
CA LEU A 178 0.68 18.26 0.44
C LEU A 178 0.05 19.60 0.05
N LYS A 179 0.19 20.65 0.86
CA LYS A 179 -0.58 21.91 0.72
C LYS A 179 -0.42 22.59 -0.65
N ASP A 180 0.75 22.46 -1.27
CA ASP A 180 1.10 23.11 -2.54
C ASP A 180 0.80 22.23 -3.77
N TYR A 181 0.30 20.99 -3.56
CA TYR A 181 0.05 20.00 -4.62
C TYR A 181 -1.45 19.74 -4.79
N LYS A 182 -2.11 20.62 -5.55
CA LYS A 182 -3.57 20.64 -5.69
C LYS A 182 -4.13 19.35 -6.32
N ASN A 183 -3.41 18.72 -7.25
CA ASN A 183 -3.89 17.51 -7.93
C ASN A 183 -3.80 16.32 -6.98
N LEU A 184 -2.72 16.22 -6.19
CA LEU A 184 -2.58 15.19 -5.15
C LEU A 184 -3.64 15.32 -4.05
N GLN A 185 -3.94 16.54 -3.60
CA GLN A 185 -5.02 16.78 -2.64
C GLN A 185 -6.39 16.35 -3.20
N ALA A 186 -6.67 16.72 -4.46
CA ALA A 186 -7.90 16.30 -5.12
C ALA A 186 -7.99 14.77 -5.29
N PHE A 187 -6.86 14.10 -5.57
CA PHE A 187 -6.78 12.64 -5.64
C PHE A 187 -7.09 11.96 -4.32
N LEU A 188 -6.47 12.39 -3.21
CA LEU A 188 -6.72 11.83 -1.89
C LEU A 188 -8.20 11.92 -1.52
N LYS A 189 -8.79 13.12 -1.68
CA LYS A 189 -10.21 13.34 -1.42
C LYS A 189 -11.09 12.43 -2.27
N ARG A 190 -10.83 12.35 -3.58
CA ARG A 190 -11.59 11.51 -4.50
C ARG A 190 -11.51 10.04 -4.15
N PHE A 191 -10.33 9.54 -3.77
CA PHE A 191 -10.13 8.16 -3.35
C PHE A 191 -10.92 7.84 -2.07
N GLU A 192 -10.90 8.75 -1.10
CA GLU A 192 -11.64 8.63 0.16
C GLU A 192 -13.16 8.70 -0.01
N GLU A 193 -13.63 9.35 -1.07
CA GLU A 193 -15.05 9.48 -1.41
C GLU A 193 -15.59 8.27 -2.18
N LEU A 194 -14.75 7.34 -2.66
CA LEU A 194 -15.20 6.08 -3.25
C LEU A 194 -16.05 5.31 -2.23
N PRO A 195 -17.30 4.93 -2.53
CA PRO A 195 -18.24 4.43 -1.52
C PRO A 195 -17.70 3.27 -0.68
N GLN A 196 -17.05 2.30 -1.32
CA GLN A 196 -16.45 1.13 -0.67
C GLN A 196 -15.26 1.50 0.22
N ILE A 197 -14.43 2.45 -0.24
CA ILE A 197 -13.28 2.93 0.52
C ILE A 197 -13.75 3.76 1.72
N LYS A 198 -14.69 4.69 1.51
CA LYS A 198 -15.30 5.49 2.57
C LYS A 198 -15.87 4.61 3.68
N ALA A 199 -16.65 3.59 3.31
CA ALA A 199 -17.21 2.63 4.24
C ALA A 199 -16.12 1.86 4.99
N TYR A 200 -15.07 1.41 4.29
CA TYR A 200 -13.95 0.71 4.93
C TYR A 200 -13.18 1.61 5.92
N LEU A 201 -12.85 2.85 5.55
CA LEU A 201 -12.14 3.80 6.41
C LEU A 201 -12.91 4.15 7.69
N GLN A 202 -14.25 4.04 7.65
CA GLN A 202 -15.14 4.25 8.80
C GLN A 202 -15.41 2.97 9.62
N SER A 203 -14.99 1.81 9.12
CA SER A 203 -15.22 0.52 9.78
C SER A 203 -14.21 0.25 10.90
N GLY A 204 -14.55 -0.68 11.79
CA GLY A 204 -13.61 -1.21 12.80
C GLY A 204 -12.49 -2.09 12.23
N GLU A 205 -12.55 -2.43 10.94
CA GLU A 205 -11.51 -3.25 10.28
C GLU A 205 -10.34 -2.41 9.77
N PHE A 206 -10.50 -1.09 9.62
CA PHE A 206 -9.46 -0.22 9.09
C PHE A 206 -8.40 0.09 10.15
N PHE A 207 -7.14 -0.22 9.81
CA PHE A 207 -5.97 0.13 10.60
C PHE A 207 -5.64 1.61 10.43
N LYS A 208 -6.04 2.44 11.41
CA LYS A 208 -5.52 3.81 11.52
C LYS A 208 -4.02 3.78 11.87
N HIS A 209 -3.67 2.98 12.86
CA HIS A 209 -2.31 2.67 13.31
C HIS A 209 -2.22 1.20 13.78
N PRO A 210 -1.02 0.63 13.90
CA PRO A 210 0.26 1.19 13.45
C PRO A 210 0.41 1.07 11.92
N VAL A 211 1.05 2.06 11.32
CA VAL A 211 1.50 2.06 9.93
C VAL A 211 2.70 1.12 9.74
N ASN A 212 3.69 1.22 10.61
CA ASN A 212 4.95 0.49 10.56
C ASN A 212 5.14 -0.45 11.75
N ASN A 213 6.12 -1.35 11.66
CA ASN A 213 6.44 -2.30 12.72
C ASN A 213 7.09 -1.63 13.94
N LYS A 214 7.14 -2.35 15.06
CA LYS A 214 7.59 -1.82 16.36
C LYS A 214 9.04 -1.32 16.34
N SER A 215 9.86 -1.85 15.43
CA SER A 215 11.26 -1.45 15.25
C SER A 215 11.46 -0.16 14.42
N ALA A 216 10.41 0.45 13.88
CA ALA A 216 10.51 1.70 13.12
C ALA A 216 10.56 2.93 14.03
N GLY A 217 11.23 4.00 13.56
CA GLY A 217 11.29 5.30 14.22
C GLY A 217 9.97 6.07 14.23
N TRP A 218 9.02 5.69 13.38
CA TRP A 218 7.64 6.18 13.39
C TRP A 218 6.68 5.01 13.14
N ARG A 219 5.61 4.92 13.95
CA ARG A 219 4.69 3.77 13.98
C ARG A 219 3.33 4.09 13.39
#